data_AF-A0A851B645-F1
#
_entry.id   AF-A0A851B645-F1
#
_cell.length_a   1.000
_cell.length_b   1.000
_cell.length_c   1.000
_cell.angle_alpha   90.00
_cell.angle_beta   90.00
_cell.angle_gamma   90.00
#
_symmetry.space_group_name_H-M   'P 1'
#
loop_
_entity.id
_entity.type
_entity.pdbx_description
1 polymer ?
#
loop_
_entity_poly.entity_id
_entity_poly.type
_entity_poly.pdbx_seq_one_letter_code
_entity_poly.pdbx_strand_id
1 'polypeptide(L)'
;QCTRQIISEKLGRGSRTVDLELEAQIDILRDNKKKYENILRLAQTLSTQLFQMVHTQRQLGDAFADLSLKSLELHEEFGYNADTQKLLAKNGETLLGAINFFIASVNTLVNKTIEDTLLTVKQYESARIEYDAYRTDLEELNLGPRDANTLPKIEQSQQLFQVHKEKYDKMRNDVSIKLKFLEENKV
;
A
#
# COMPACT_ATOMS: atom_id res chain seq x y z
N GLN A 1 -0.75 -9.19 -29.35
CA GLN A 1 -0.40 -10.46 -28.65
C GLN A 1 -0.82 -10.41 -27.19
N CYS A 2 -0.31 -9.48 -26.37
CA CYS A 2 -0.66 -9.37 -24.94
C CYS A 2 -2.17 -9.23 -24.65
N THR A 3 -2.93 -8.45 -25.45
CA THR A 3 -4.39 -8.35 -25.28
C THR A 3 -5.11 -9.68 -25.50
N ARG A 4 -4.63 -10.52 -26.43
CA ARG A 4 -5.17 -11.88 -26.63
C ARG A 4 -4.87 -12.76 -25.43
N GLN A 5 -3.64 -12.69 -24.90
CA GLN A 5 -3.23 -13.45 -23.73
C GLN A 5 -4.07 -13.09 -22.50
N ILE A 6 -4.29 -11.79 -22.23
CA ILE A 6 -5.15 -11.33 -21.12
C ILE A 6 -6.58 -11.87 -21.25
N ILE A 7 -7.15 -11.83 -22.46
CA ILE A 7 -8.51 -12.34 -22.71
C ILE A 7 -8.55 -13.87 -22.55
N SER A 8 -7.52 -14.58 -23.03
CA SER A 8 -7.43 -16.03 -22.94
C SER A 8 -7.30 -16.53 -21.49
N GLU A 9 -6.47 -15.86 -20.68
CA GLU A 9 -6.36 -16.12 -19.23
C GLU A 9 -7.70 -15.88 -18.52
N LYS A 10 -8.38 -14.76 -18.81
CA LYS A 10 -9.70 -14.45 -18.22
C LYS A 10 -10.78 -15.47 -18.59
N LEU A 11 -10.66 -16.12 -19.74
CA LEU A 11 -11.59 -17.17 -20.21
C LEU A 11 -11.17 -18.58 -19.78
N GLY A 12 -10.08 -18.72 -19.00
CA GLY A 12 -9.56 -20.01 -18.53
C GLY A 12 -8.94 -20.88 -19.62
N ARG A 13 -8.58 -20.29 -20.77
CA ARG A 13 -8.08 -21.00 -21.96
C ARG A 13 -6.60 -20.73 -22.25
N GLY A 14 -5.98 -19.74 -21.60
CA GLY A 14 -4.57 -19.39 -21.77
C GLY A 14 -3.67 -20.15 -20.81
N SER A 15 -2.52 -20.61 -21.29
CA SER A 15 -1.48 -21.16 -20.40
C SER A 15 -0.83 -19.99 -19.64
N ARG A 16 -0.82 -20.11 -18.30
CA ARG A 16 -0.41 -19.04 -17.39
C ARG A 16 0.88 -19.45 -16.68
N THR A 17 1.91 -18.63 -16.72
CA THR A 17 3.07 -18.81 -15.86
C THR A 17 2.71 -18.40 -14.44
N VAL A 18 2.92 -19.31 -13.48
CA VAL A 18 2.53 -19.13 -12.07
C VAL A 18 3.73 -19.36 -11.17
N ASP A 19 3.98 -18.40 -10.28
CA ASP A 19 4.88 -18.55 -9.15
C ASP A 19 4.04 -18.47 -7.87
N LEU A 20 3.65 -19.63 -7.34
CA LEU A 20 2.71 -19.72 -6.22
C LEU A 20 3.26 -19.06 -4.95
N GLU A 21 4.57 -19.15 -4.72
CA GLU A 21 5.19 -18.55 -3.54
C GLU A 21 5.21 -17.03 -3.66
N LEU A 22 5.63 -16.50 -4.81
CA LEU A 22 5.68 -15.06 -5.03
C LEU A 22 4.28 -14.44 -5.03
N GLU A 23 3.28 -15.13 -5.62
CA GLU A 23 1.88 -14.70 -5.59
C GLU A 23 1.34 -14.63 -4.16
N ALA A 24 1.59 -15.65 -3.34
CA ALA A 24 1.19 -15.64 -1.94
C ALA A 24 1.81 -14.45 -1.17
N GLN A 25 3.10 -14.16 -1.40
CA GLN A 25 3.77 -13.01 -0.78
C GLN A 25 3.19 -11.67 -1.25
N ILE A 26 2.86 -11.53 -2.54
CA ILE A 26 2.22 -10.33 -3.10
C ILE A 26 0.82 -10.14 -2.50
N ASP A 27 0.05 -11.21 -2.32
CA ASP A 27 -1.29 -11.14 -1.73
C ASP A 27 -1.23 -10.74 -0.25
N ILE A 28 -0.27 -11.28 0.50
CA ILE A 28 0.02 -10.84 1.87
C ILE A 28 0.38 -9.36 1.91
N LEU A 29 1.22 -8.87 0.97
CA LEU A 29 1.56 -7.45 0.87
C LEU A 29 0.31 -6.58 0.64
N ARG A 30 -0.54 -6.96 -0.31
CA ARG A 30 -1.79 -6.25 -0.63
C ARG A 30 -2.75 -6.21 0.56
N ASP A 31 -2.88 -7.31 1.29
CA ASP A 31 -3.71 -7.39 2.49
C ASP A 31 -3.15 -6.52 3.63
N ASN A 32 -1.84 -6.58 3.86
CA ASN A 32 -1.16 -5.73 4.85
C ASN A 32 -1.32 -4.25 4.52
N LYS A 33 -1.21 -3.85 3.24
CA LYS A 33 -1.46 -2.47 2.81
C LYS A 33 -2.85 -2.00 3.25
N LYS A 34 -3.90 -2.78 2.97
CA LYS A 34 -5.29 -2.44 3.36
C LYS A 34 -5.45 -2.31 4.86
N LYS A 35 -4.81 -3.19 5.64
CA LYS A 35 -4.82 -3.12 7.11
C LYS A 35 -4.18 -1.82 7.61
N TYR A 36 -3.02 -1.45 7.08
CA TYR A 36 -2.36 -0.19 7.44
C TYR A 36 -3.14 1.04 6.99
N GLU A 37 -3.76 1.03 5.81
CA GLU A 37 -4.65 2.11 5.36
C GLU A 37 -5.85 2.28 6.30
N ASN A 38 -6.42 1.18 6.78
CA ASN A 38 -7.49 1.23 7.77
C ASN A 38 -7.02 1.83 9.11
N ILE A 39 -5.85 1.41 9.60
CA ILE A 39 -5.24 1.98 10.83
C ILE A 39 -4.98 3.48 10.65
N LEU A 40 -4.43 3.89 9.49
CA LEU A 40 -4.16 5.29 9.17
C LEU A 40 -5.44 6.13 9.20
N ARG A 41 -6.53 5.63 8.59
CA ARG A 41 -7.84 6.29 8.60
C ARG A 41 -8.40 6.45 10.01
N LEU A 42 -8.29 5.40 10.84
CA LEU A 42 -8.73 5.45 12.24
C LEU A 42 -7.90 6.45 13.04
N ALA A 43 -6.58 6.47 12.87
CA ALA A 43 -5.69 7.41 13.54
C ALA A 43 -5.97 8.87 13.14
N GLN A 44 -6.22 9.14 11.86
CA GLN A 44 -6.63 10.47 11.37
C GLN A 44 -7.96 10.92 11.97
N THR A 45 -8.93 10.00 12.06
CA THR A 45 -10.22 10.27 12.71
C THR A 45 -10.01 10.62 14.18
N LEU A 46 -9.22 9.82 14.89
CA LEU A 46 -8.88 10.05 16.29
C LEU A 46 -8.16 11.40 16.49
N SER A 47 -7.19 11.73 15.64
CA SER A 47 -6.48 13.01 15.69
C SER A 47 -7.43 14.20 15.54
N THR A 48 -8.37 14.12 14.59
CA THR A 48 -9.38 15.17 14.39
C THR A 48 -10.31 15.31 15.59
N GLN A 49 -10.79 14.19 16.12
CA GLN A 49 -11.66 14.19 17.31
C GLN A 49 -10.95 14.73 18.55
N LEU A 50 -9.69 14.31 18.77
CA LEU A 50 -8.88 14.79 19.88
C LEU A 50 -8.60 16.29 19.75
N PHE A 51 -8.28 16.78 18.55
CA PHE A 51 -8.10 18.21 18.31
C PHE A 51 -9.34 19.03 18.68
N GLN A 52 -10.52 18.57 18.26
CA GLN A 52 -11.79 19.22 18.61
C GLN A 52 -12.05 19.17 20.11
N MET A 53 -11.84 18.02 20.75
CA MET A 53 -12.00 17.85 22.20
C MET A 53 -11.09 18.82 22.97
N VAL A 54 -9.80 18.89 22.63
CA VAL A 54 -8.83 19.80 23.26
C VAL A 54 -9.26 21.26 23.10
N HIS A 55 -9.77 21.64 21.93
CA HIS A 55 -10.30 22.99 21.72
C HIS A 55 -11.47 23.30 22.65
N THR A 56 -12.44 22.39 22.77
CA THR A 56 -13.57 22.55 23.69
C THR A 56 -13.13 22.54 25.16
N GLN A 57 -12.15 21.72 25.55
CA GLN A 57 -11.59 21.71 26.90
C GLN A 57 -11.00 23.07 27.28
N ARG A 58 -10.29 23.75 26.37
CA ARG A 58 -9.79 25.11 26.63
C ARG A 58 -10.93 26.10 26.86
N GLN A 59 -11.92 26.12 25.98
CA GLN A 59 -13.09 27.00 26.11
C GLN A 59 -13.85 26.76 27.41
N LEU A 60 -14.03 25.48 27.78
CA LEU A 60 -14.70 25.11 29.02
C LEU A 60 -13.87 25.50 30.26
N GLY A 61 -12.56 25.33 30.20
CA GLY A 61 -11.64 25.79 31.25
C GLY A 61 -11.67 27.31 31.44
N ASP A 62 -11.78 28.08 30.36
CA ASP A 62 -11.91 29.54 30.44
C ASP A 62 -13.25 29.97 31.02
N ALA A 63 -14.35 29.30 30.63
CA ALA A 63 -15.68 29.56 31.20
C ALA A 63 -15.73 29.25 32.71
N PHE A 64 -15.13 28.13 33.15
CA PHE A 64 -15.03 27.82 34.58
C PHE A 64 -14.17 28.84 35.33
N ALA A 65 -13.07 29.31 34.75
CA ALA A 65 -12.25 30.34 35.38
C ALA A 65 -13.02 31.66 35.56
N ASP A 66 -13.80 32.07 34.55
CA ASP A 66 -14.66 33.27 34.63
C ASP A 66 -15.73 33.14 35.72
N LEU A 67 -16.39 31.97 35.83
CA LEU A 67 -17.38 31.70 36.87
C LEU A 67 -16.77 31.67 38.27
N SER A 68 -15.57 31.10 38.42
CA SER A 68 -14.83 31.07 39.69
C SER A 68 -14.57 32.49 40.21
N LEU A 69 -14.25 33.44 39.34
CA LEU A 69 -14.02 34.84 39.73
C LEU A 69 -15.30 35.60 40.10
N LYS A 70 -16.46 35.16 39.59
CA LYS A 70 -17.75 35.85 39.75
C LYS A 70 -18.64 35.25 40.85
N SER A 71 -18.42 34.00 41.23
CA SER A 71 -19.22 33.29 42.23
C SER A 71 -18.39 32.97 43.47
N LEU A 72 -18.55 33.79 44.52
CA LEU A 72 -17.82 33.62 45.79
C LEU A 72 -18.18 32.31 46.50
N GLU A 73 -19.41 31.82 46.35
CA GLU A 73 -19.89 30.59 46.99
C GLU A 73 -19.38 29.31 46.32
N LEU A 74 -19.00 29.37 45.03
CA LEU A 74 -18.54 28.23 44.23
C LEU A 74 -17.13 28.45 43.66
N HIS A 75 -16.36 29.35 44.28
CA HIS A 75 -15.07 29.79 43.78
C HIS A 75 -14.10 28.62 43.59
N GLU A 76 -14.00 27.75 44.61
CA GLU A 76 -13.05 26.64 44.64
C GLU A 76 -13.45 25.54 43.66
N GLU A 77 -14.73 25.22 43.54
CA GLU A 77 -15.27 24.18 42.66
C GLU A 77 -15.09 24.56 41.19
N PHE A 78 -15.41 25.80 40.83
CA PHE A 78 -15.17 26.29 39.48
C PHE A 78 -13.67 26.45 39.19
N GLY A 79 -12.87 26.89 40.16
CA GLY A 79 -11.42 27.00 40.02
C GLY A 79 -10.76 25.65 39.73
N TYR A 80 -11.10 24.62 40.54
CA TYR A 80 -10.60 23.26 40.36
C TYR A 80 -10.98 22.67 38.99
N ASN A 81 -12.22 22.87 38.56
CA ASN A 81 -12.68 22.42 37.24
C ASN A 81 -11.96 23.15 36.10
N ALA A 82 -11.71 24.46 36.24
CA ALA A 82 -10.96 25.24 35.27
C ALA A 82 -9.54 24.69 35.09
N ASP A 83 -8.83 24.47 36.19
CA ASP A 83 -7.46 23.96 36.19
C ASP A 83 -7.39 22.54 35.62
N THR A 84 -8.37 21.69 35.96
CA THR A 84 -8.47 20.33 35.40
C THR A 84 -8.64 20.37 33.89
N GLN A 85 -9.54 21.21 33.36
CA GLN A 85 -9.75 21.31 31.90
C GLN A 85 -8.52 21.85 31.16
N LYS A 86 -7.83 22.86 31.74
CA LYS A 86 -6.59 23.40 31.18
C LYS A 86 -5.46 22.35 31.18
N LEU A 87 -5.34 21.56 32.25
CA LEU A 87 -4.38 20.47 32.33
C LEU A 87 -4.66 19.37 31.30
N LEU A 88 -5.93 18.95 31.16
CA LEU A 88 -6.33 17.97 30.17
C LEU A 88 -6.06 18.45 28.74
N ALA A 89 -6.36 19.72 28.44
CA ALA A 89 -6.07 20.31 27.13
C ALA A 89 -4.57 20.27 26.81
N LYS A 90 -3.72 20.68 27.75
CA LYS A 90 -2.25 20.65 27.59
C LYS A 90 -1.72 19.23 27.35
N ASN A 91 -2.22 18.25 28.10
CA ASN A 91 -1.83 16.84 27.90
C ASN A 91 -2.36 16.31 26.55
N GLY A 92 -3.56 16.72 26.16
CA GLY A 92 -4.16 16.38 24.87
C GLY A 92 -3.35 16.91 23.68
N GLU A 93 -2.76 18.10 23.78
CA GLU A 93 -1.85 18.64 22.76
C GLU A 93 -0.60 17.77 22.57
N THR A 94 -0.02 17.29 23.68
CA THR A 94 1.14 16.38 23.63
C THR A 94 0.78 15.07 22.94
N LEU A 95 -0.37 14.48 23.32
CA LEU A 95 -0.89 13.27 22.69
C LEU A 95 -1.21 13.48 21.20
N LEU A 96 -1.79 14.62 20.84
CA LEU A 96 -2.08 14.98 19.45
C LEU A 96 -0.80 15.04 18.61
N GLY A 97 0.28 15.60 19.17
CA GLY A 97 1.60 15.58 18.54
C GLY A 97 2.11 14.16 18.25
N ALA A 98 1.99 13.26 19.23
CA ALA A 98 2.39 11.86 19.06
C ALA A 98 1.55 11.12 18.01
N ILE A 99 0.23 11.33 18.01
CA ILE A 99 -0.67 10.72 17.01
C ILE A 99 -0.35 11.25 15.60
N ASN A 100 -0.09 12.55 15.45
CA ASN A 100 0.26 13.13 14.15
C ASN A 100 1.62 12.61 13.64
N PHE A 101 2.59 12.42 14.52
CA PHE A 101 3.85 11.76 14.17
C PHE A 101 3.61 10.32 13.70
N PHE A 102 2.80 9.55 14.43
CA PHE A 102 2.41 8.20 14.02
C PHE A 102 1.73 8.18 12.64
N ILE A 103 0.78 9.08 12.39
CA ILE A 103 0.10 9.22 11.08
C ILE A 103 1.12 9.47 9.98
N ALA A 104 2.07 10.40 10.18
CA ALA A 104 3.07 10.72 9.17
C ALA A 104 4.00 9.54 8.85
N SER A 105 4.40 8.79 9.88
CA SER A 105 5.25 7.60 9.75
C SER A 105 4.52 6.48 9.00
N VAL A 106 3.30 6.13 9.40
CA VAL A 106 2.50 5.09 8.72
C VAL A 106 2.14 5.52 7.30
N ASN A 107 1.82 6.79 7.08
CA ASN A 107 1.57 7.31 5.74
C ASN A 107 2.78 7.16 4.82
N THR A 108 4.00 7.37 5.34
CA THR A 108 5.24 7.14 4.59
C THR A 108 5.42 5.67 4.24
N LEU A 109 5.24 4.77 5.22
CA LEU A 109 5.32 3.33 4.99
C LEU A 109 4.33 2.88 3.90
N VAL A 110 3.06 3.29 3.99
CA VAL A 110 2.00 2.86 3.08
C VAL A 110 2.13 3.50 1.69
N ASN A 111 2.19 4.83 1.63
CA ASN A 111 2.05 5.57 0.38
C ASN A 111 3.39 5.81 -0.34
N LYS A 112 4.52 5.45 0.27
CA LYS A 112 5.83 5.52 -0.38
C LYS A 112 6.47 4.14 -0.44
N THR A 113 6.75 3.52 0.70
CA THR A 113 7.57 2.29 0.76
C THR A 113 6.85 1.07 0.18
N ILE A 114 5.61 0.81 0.63
CA ILE A 114 4.78 -0.27 0.11
C ILE A 114 4.41 -0.01 -1.34
N GLU A 115 4.07 1.24 -1.68
CA GLU A 115 3.68 1.61 -3.06
C GLU A 115 4.82 1.40 -4.06
N ASP A 116 6.07 1.74 -3.71
CA ASP A 116 7.24 1.49 -4.56
C ASP A 116 7.44 -0.01 -4.85
N THR A 117 7.16 -0.87 -3.86
CA THR A 117 7.19 -2.34 -4.06
C THR A 117 6.06 -2.79 -4.98
N LEU A 118 4.84 -2.25 -4.80
CA LEU A 118 3.68 -2.57 -5.65
C LEU A 118 3.85 -2.10 -7.10
N LEU A 119 4.57 -1.01 -7.34
CA LEU A 119 4.93 -0.58 -8.69
C LEU A 119 5.81 -1.62 -9.40
N THR A 120 6.78 -2.21 -8.70
CA THR A 120 7.61 -3.29 -9.25
C THR A 120 6.78 -4.57 -9.47
N VAL A 121 5.85 -4.89 -8.56
CA VAL A 121 4.89 -6.00 -8.77
C VAL A 121 4.09 -5.81 -10.06
N LYS A 122 3.60 -4.60 -10.33
CA LYS A 122 2.85 -4.29 -11.56
C LYS A 122 3.71 -4.46 -12.81
N GLN A 123 4.99 -4.10 -12.75
CA GLN A 123 5.94 -4.30 -13.86
C GLN A 123 6.22 -5.79 -14.09
N TYR A 124 6.38 -6.57 -13.01
CA TYR A 124 6.49 -8.02 -13.06
C TYR A 124 5.25 -8.68 -13.68
N GLU A 125 4.04 -8.32 -13.24
CA GLU A 125 2.79 -8.85 -13.79
C GLU A 125 2.66 -8.54 -15.29
N SER A 126 3.10 -7.35 -15.72
CA SER A 126 3.12 -6.96 -17.13
C SER A 126 4.13 -7.78 -17.93
N ALA A 127 5.34 -7.97 -17.41
CA ALA A 127 6.38 -8.78 -18.05
C ALA A 127 5.97 -10.26 -18.17
N ARG A 128 5.27 -10.80 -17.16
CA ARG A 128 4.70 -12.16 -17.18
C ARG A 128 3.69 -12.33 -18.32
N ILE A 129 2.77 -11.38 -18.49
CA ILE A 129 1.76 -11.43 -19.56
C ILE A 129 2.43 -11.36 -20.94
N GLU A 130 3.44 -10.51 -21.11
CA GLU A 130 4.21 -10.46 -22.35
C GLU A 130 4.92 -11.80 -22.61
N TYR A 131 5.62 -12.33 -21.61
CA TYR A 131 6.30 -13.62 -21.70
C TYR A 131 5.34 -14.76 -22.10
N ASP A 132 4.19 -14.89 -21.43
CA ASP A 132 3.19 -15.91 -21.76
C ASP A 132 2.62 -15.75 -23.18
N ALA A 133 2.45 -14.51 -23.65
CA ALA A 133 2.00 -14.24 -25.01
C ALA A 133 3.02 -14.72 -26.06
N TYR A 134 4.31 -14.41 -25.87
CA TYR A 134 5.36 -14.84 -26.81
C TYR A 134 5.67 -16.34 -26.70
N ARG A 135 5.52 -16.94 -25.52
CA ARG A 135 5.60 -18.38 -25.34
C ARG A 135 4.50 -19.10 -26.13
N THR A 136 3.26 -18.64 -25.99
CA THR A 136 2.11 -19.22 -26.72
C THR A 136 2.28 -19.08 -28.23
N ASP A 137 2.69 -17.90 -28.72
CA ASP A 137 2.92 -17.69 -30.15
C ASP A 137 4.04 -18.60 -30.71
N LEU A 138 5.12 -18.83 -29.95
CA LEU A 138 6.19 -19.76 -30.34
C LEU A 138 5.71 -21.23 -30.33
N GLU A 139 4.91 -21.63 -29.35
CA GLU A 139 4.28 -22.95 -29.29
C GLU A 139 3.35 -23.17 -30.50
N GLU A 140 2.51 -22.19 -30.85
CA GLU A 140 1.63 -22.22 -32.02
C GLU A 140 2.40 -22.36 -33.34
N LEU A 141 3.46 -21.57 -33.53
CA LEU A 141 4.30 -21.64 -34.74
C LEU A 141 5.02 -23.00 -34.86
N ASN A 142 5.42 -23.60 -33.74
CA ASN A 142 6.09 -24.91 -33.74
C ASN A 142 5.15 -26.08 -34.07
N LEU A 143 3.84 -25.92 -33.92
CA LEU A 143 2.84 -26.90 -34.36
C LEU A 143 2.56 -26.83 -35.87
N GLY A 144 2.99 -25.76 -36.54
CA GLY A 144 2.85 -25.56 -37.97
C GLY A 144 3.91 -26.28 -38.83
N PRO A 145 3.74 -26.28 -40.17
CA PRO A 145 4.71 -26.87 -41.09
C PRO A 145 6.05 -26.13 -41.09
N ARG A 146 7.16 -26.87 -41.20
CA ARG A 146 8.52 -26.32 -41.27
C ARG A 146 8.99 -26.15 -42.71
N ASP A 147 8.41 -25.16 -43.38
CA ASP A 147 8.79 -24.78 -44.75
C ASP A 147 9.70 -23.53 -44.76
N ALA A 148 10.20 -23.17 -45.96
CA ALA A 148 11.11 -22.05 -46.17
C ALA A 148 10.51 -20.68 -45.76
N ASN A 149 9.18 -20.56 -45.67
CA ASN A 149 8.51 -19.32 -45.27
C ASN A 149 8.26 -19.25 -43.76
N THR A 150 8.16 -20.40 -43.10
CA THR A 150 7.81 -20.51 -41.68
C THR A 150 9.05 -20.58 -40.80
N LEU A 151 10.14 -21.19 -41.28
CA LEU A 151 11.42 -21.27 -40.55
C LEU A 151 11.94 -19.89 -40.07
N PRO A 152 12.00 -18.84 -40.91
CA PRO A 152 12.45 -17.51 -40.45
C PRO A 152 11.55 -16.89 -39.37
N LYS A 153 10.24 -17.18 -39.42
CA LYS A 153 9.28 -16.69 -38.41
C LYS A 153 9.45 -17.40 -37.07
N ILE A 154 9.76 -18.71 -37.10
CA ILE A 154 10.09 -19.47 -35.90
C ILE A 154 11.37 -18.92 -35.26
N GLU A 155 12.42 -18.68 -36.04
CA GLU A 155 13.67 -18.10 -35.53
C GLU A 155 13.44 -16.72 -34.89
N GLN A 156 12.69 -15.84 -35.56
CA GLN A 156 12.34 -14.53 -35.00
C GLN A 156 11.51 -14.65 -33.71
N SER A 157 10.50 -15.54 -33.70
CA SER A 157 9.66 -15.79 -32.52
C SER A 157 10.48 -16.34 -31.35
N GLN A 158 11.48 -17.18 -31.63
CA GLN A 158 12.37 -17.74 -30.61
C GLN A 158 13.29 -16.68 -30.00
N GLN A 159 13.77 -15.71 -30.79
CA GLN A 159 14.50 -14.56 -30.26
C GLN A 159 13.62 -13.69 -29.36
N LEU A 160 12.39 -13.37 -29.80
CA LEU A 160 11.45 -12.58 -29.00
C LEU A 160 11.07 -13.27 -27.70
N PHE A 161 10.81 -14.58 -27.75
CA PHE A 161 10.58 -15.40 -26.55
C PHE A 161 11.73 -15.26 -25.55
N GLN A 162 12.98 -15.39 -26.01
CA GLN A 162 14.14 -15.30 -25.13
C GLN A 162 14.28 -13.92 -24.47
N VAL A 163 14.07 -12.84 -25.24
CA VAL A 163 14.09 -11.46 -24.72
C VAL A 163 13.02 -11.26 -23.64
N HIS A 164 11.79 -11.71 -23.87
CA HIS A 164 10.71 -11.55 -22.90
C HIS A 164 10.85 -12.47 -21.69
N LYS A 165 11.47 -13.65 -21.85
CA LYS A 165 11.84 -14.54 -20.74
C LYS A 165 12.85 -13.87 -19.82
N GLU A 166 13.93 -13.31 -20.36
CA GLU A 166 14.95 -12.61 -19.57
C GLU A 166 14.36 -11.40 -18.81
N LYS A 167 13.47 -10.63 -19.47
CA LYS A 167 12.74 -9.54 -18.82
C LYS A 167 11.87 -10.05 -17.66
N TYR A 168 11.13 -11.13 -17.87
CA TYR A 168 10.30 -11.76 -16.83
C TYR A 168 11.14 -12.24 -15.64
N ASP A 169 12.21 -13.00 -15.90
CA ASP A 169 13.09 -13.54 -14.87
C ASP A 169 13.77 -12.42 -14.05
N LYS A 170 14.18 -11.34 -14.70
CA LYS A 170 14.70 -10.14 -14.03
C LYS A 170 13.65 -9.51 -13.11
N MET A 171 12.45 -9.22 -13.62
CA MET A 171 11.39 -8.60 -12.82
C MET A 171 10.95 -9.49 -11.66
N ARG A 172 10.94 -10.82 -11.85
CA ARG A 172 10.65 -11.79 -10.79
C ARG A 172 11.66 -11.67 -9.64
N ASN A 173 12.95 -11.60 -9.97
CA ASN A 173 14.01 -11.40 -8.98
C ASN A 173 13.90 -10.04 -8.29
N ASP A 174 13.64 -8.96 -9.04
CA ASP A 174 13.49 -7.61 -8.50
C ASP A 174 12.34 -7.54 -7.48
N VAL A 175 11.18 -8.16 -7.77
CA VAL A 175 10.06 -8.26 -6.82
C VAL A 175 10.46 -9.03 -5.56
N SER A 176 11.11 -10.19 -5.70
CA SER A 176 11.53 -11.01 -4.56
C SER A 176 12.47 -10.23 -3.62
N ILE A 177 13.44 -9.51 -4.20
CA ILE A 177 14.38 -8.67 -3.46
C ILE A 177 13.64 -7.52 -2.75
N LYS A 178 12.74 -6.81 -3.45
CA LYS A 178 11.96 -5.72 -2.83
C LYS A 178 11.05 -6.20 -1.71
N LEU A 179 10.38 -7.35 -1.87
CA LEU A 179 9.55 -7.94 -0.82
C LEU A 179 10.37 -8.27 0.42
N LYS A 180 11.57 -8.83 0.24
CA LYS A 180 12.48 -9.11 1.35
C LYS A 180 12.93 -7.83 2.07
N PHE A 181 13.36 -6.82 1.31
CA PHE A 181 13.74 -5.53 1.91
C PHE A 181 12.56 -4.84 2.60
N LEU A 182 11.36 -4.95 2.04
CA LEU A 182 10.17 -4.37 2.65
C LEU A 182 9.86 -5.05 4.00
N GLU A 183 10.00 -6.38 4.09
CA GLU A 183 9.84 -7.11 5.34
C GLU A 183 10.89 -6.68 6.38
N GLU A 184 12.15 -6.50 5.97
CA GLU A 184 13.23 -6.02 6.84
C GLU A 184 13.04 -4.56 7.30
N ASN A 185 12.35 -3.73 6.52
CA ASN A 185 12.11 -2.31 6.81
C ASN A 185 10.74 -2.02 7.47
N LYS A 186 9.94 -3.04 7.81
CA LYS A 186 8.74 -2.89 8.66
C LYS A 186 9.16 -2.67 10.11
N VAL A 187 9.70 -1.49 10.42
CA VAL A 187 9.98 -1.02 11.78
C VAL A 187 8.82 -0.16 12.27
#